data_AF-A0A428DMI0-F1
#
_entry.id   AF-A0A428DMI0-F1
#
_cell.length_a   1.000
_cell.length_b   1.000
_cell.length_c   1.000
_cell.angle_alpha   90.00
_cell.angle_beta   90.00
_cell.angle_gamma   90.00
#
_symmetry.space_group_name_H-M   'P 1'
#
loop_
_entity.id
_entity.type
_entity.pdbx_description
1 polymer ?
#
loop_
_entity_poly.entity_id
_entity_poly.type
_entity_poly.pdbx_seq_one_letter_code
_entity_poly.pdbx_strand_id
1 'polypeptide(L)'
;MNPLENSIYFTSLFDFLRLLHFISSSISLLSLLLFLGLVGYEIKIRHREDRISNLFKSITQTFSLRLFLIQREYSETVSTSEQGNTKRYNPINKQFNKAIQKVVVDIREESTTLIIPVPKSQQAIRILKDLETIISEEISSRNPDYYFSRPERKGMDFYFIGTRRK
;
A
#
# COMPACT_ATOMS: atom_id res chain seq x y z
N MET A 1 37.06 37.85 -16.71
CA MET A 1 36.91 36.78 -15.70
C MET A 1 38.17 35.94 -15.74
N ASN A 2 38.82 35.72 -14.59
CA ASN A 2 40.07 34.99 -14.53
C ASN A 2 39.84 33.48 -14.67
N PRO A 3 40.52 32.78 -15.59
CA PRO A 3 40.31 31.34 -15.83
C PRO A 3 40.67 30.47 -14.61
N LEU A 4 41.55 30.97 -13.72
CA LEU A 4 41.93 30.32 -12.47
C LEU A 4 40.79 30.24 -11.45
N GLU A 5 39.97 31.29 -11.32
CA GLU A 5 38.83 31.28 -10.40
C GLU A 5 37.77 30.26 -10.84
N ASN A 6 37.45 30.20 -12.13
CA ASN A 6 36.50 29.22 -12.67
C ASN A 6 36.94 27.76 -12.43
N SER A 7 38.25 27.49 -12.44
CA SER A 7 38.81 26.15 -12.17
C SER A 7 38.64 25.73 -10.70
N ILE A 8 38.81 26.67 -9.76
CA ILE A 8 38.64 26.41 -8.31
C ILE A 8 37.16 26.18 -7.97
N TYR A 9 36.25 26.96 -8.54
CA TYR A 9 34.81 26.73 -8.33
C TYR A 9 34.36 25.39 -8.92
N PHE A 10 34.88 25.02 -10.09
CA PHE A 10 34.54 23.77 -10.74
C PHE A 10 35.03 22.54 -9.96
N THR A 11 36.24 22.60 -9.40
CA THR A 11 36.80 21.53 -8.56
C THR A 11 36.04 21.40 -7.23
N SER A 12 35.77 22.52 -6.55
CA SER A 12 34.95 22.54 -5.33
C SER A 12 33.54 21.97 -5.55
N LEU A 13 32.90 22.34 -6.68
CA LEU A 13 31.60 21.79 -7.07
C LEU A 13 31.68 20.28 -7.35
N PHE A 14 32.73 19.82 -8.03
CA PHE A 14 32.92 18.40 -8.30
C PHE A 14 33.15 17.59 -7.01
N ASP A 15 33.93 18.11 -6.07
CA ASP A 15 34.15 17.49 -4.76
C ASP A 15 32.86 17.44 -3.93
N PHE A 16 32.06 18.51 -3.95
CA PHE A 16 30.74 18.52 -3.32
C PHE A 16 29.80 17.46 -3.91
N LEU A 17 29.73 17.37 -5.23
CA LEU A 17 28.91 16.37 -5.92
C LEU A 17 29.39 14.94 -5.62
N ARG A 18 30.71 14.72 -5.54
CA ARG A 18 31.30 13.44 -5.18
C ARG A 18 30.95 13.03 -3.74
N LEU A 19 31.04 13.97 -2.80
CA LEU A 19 30.64 13.74 -1.41
C LEU A 19 29.15 13.40 -1.30
N LEU A 20 28.30 14.17 -1.99
CA LEU A 20 26.85 13.94 -2.03
C LEU A 20 26.51 12.58 -2.61
N HIS A 21 27.17 12.18 -3.70
CA HIS A 21 27.01 10.86 -4.30
C HIS A 21 27.45 9.75 -3.33
N PHE A 22 28.57 9.92 -2.62
CA PHE A 22 29.06 8.94 -1.66
C PHE A 22 28.10 8.74 -0.48
N ILE A 23 27.59 9.84 0.09
CA ILE A 23 26.59 9.81 1.17
C ILE A 23 25.31 9.14 0.67
N SER A 24 24.79 9.56 -0.49
CA SER A 24 23.58 8.96 -1.09
C SER A 24 23.74 7.46 -1.33
N SER A 25 24.89 7.03 -1.88
CA SER A 25 25.20 5.61 -2.12
C SER A 25 25.28 4.82 -0.82
N SER A 26 25.88 5.40 0.21
CA SER A 26 26.01 4.76 1.53
C SER A 26 24.65 4.57 2.20
N ILE A 27 23.77 5.59 2.14
CA ILE A 27 22.40 5.51 2.64
C ILE A 27 21.61 4.45 1.87
N SER A 28 21.75 4.42 0.54
CA SER A 28 21.10 3.42 -0.32
C SER A 28 21.52 1.99 0.06
N LEU A 29 22.81 1.76 0.25
CA LEU A 29 23.34 0.46 0.67
C LEU A 29 22.82 0.05 2.05
N LEU A 30 22.83 0.97 3.02
CA LEU A 30 22.31 0.70 4.36
C LEU A 30 20.81 0.36 4.32
N SER A 31 20.03 1.11 3.55
CA SER A 31 18.61 0.85 3.34
C SER A 31 18.36 -0.53 2.74
N LEU A 32 19.16 -0.93 1.74
CA LEU A 32 19.08 -2.25 1.13
C LEU A 32 19.37 -3.37 2.13
N LEU A 33 20.41 -3.22 2.95
CA LEU A 33 20.76 -4.20 3.99
C LEU A 33 19.66 -4.35 5.04
N LEU A 34 19.08 -3.23 5.49
CA LEU A 34 17.94 -3.23 6.41
C LEU A 34 16.73 -3.93 5.79
N PHE A 35 16.41 -3.61 4.54
CA PHE A 35 15.31 -4.25 3.81
C PHE A 35 15.51 -5.77 3.72
N LEU A 36 16.69 -6.23 3.31
CA LEU A 36 17.02 -7.66 3.25
C LEU A 36 16.94 -8.34 4.62
N GLY A 37 17.40 -7.66 5.68
CA GLY A 37 17.31 -8.15 7.05
C GLY A 37 15.87 -8.33 7.51
N LEU A 38 14.99 -7.36 7.25
CA LEU A 38 13.57 -7.44 7.56
C LEU A 38 12.85 -8.53 6.76
N VAL A 39 13.14 -8.66 5.47
CA VAL A 39 12.60 -9.72 4.62
C VAL A 39 13.04 -11.09 5.12
N GLY A 40 14.32 -11.26 5.44
CA GLY A 40 14.85 -12.50 6.02
C GLY A 40 14.21 -12.85 7.36
N TYR A 41 13.96 -11.85 8.20
CA TYR A 41 13.27 -12.02 9.48
C TYR A 41 11.83 -12.52 9.30
N GLU A 42 11.05 -11.92 8.40
CA GLU A 42 9.69 -12.37 8.08
C GLU A 42 9.70 -13.79 7.53
N ILE A 43 10.61 -14.12 6.60
CA ILE A 43 10.74 -15.48 6.05
C ILE A 43 11.04 -16.49 7.17
N LYS A 44 11.92 -16.14 8.12
CA LYS A 44 12.27 -17.02 9.25
C LYS A 44 11.07 -17.27 10.17
N ILE A 45 10.29 -16.24 10.50
CA ILE A 45 9.05 -16.38 11.28
C ILE A 45 8.09 -17.30 10.53
N ARG A 46 7.85 -17.01 9.25
CA ARG A 46 6.93 -17.80 8.43
C ARG A 46 7.37 -19.24 8.32
N HIS A 47 8.66 -19.54 8.16
CA HIS A 47 9.13 -20.92 8.13
C HIS A 47 8.85 -21.68 9.45
N ARG A 48 8.78 -20.98 10.59
CA ARG A 48 8.52 -21.60 11.89
C ARG A 48 7.04 -21.81 12.16
N GLU A 49 6.20 -20.88 11.72
CA GLU A 49 4.79 -20.77 12.12
C GLU A 49 3.79 -21.03 10.98
N ASP A 50 4.26 -21.08 9.73
CA ASP A 50 3.42 -21.02 8.53
C ASP A 50 4.15 -21.58 7.29
N ARG A 51 3.56 -21.44 6.10
CA ARG A 51 4.20 -21.77 4.82
C ARG A 51 4.63 -20.50 4.09
N ILE A 52 5.83 -20.51 3.53
CA ILE A 52 6.33 -19.38 2.69
C ILE A 52 5.39 -19.13 1.48
N SER A 53 4.71 -20.16 0.97
CA SER A 53 3.69 -19.99 -0.07
C SER A 53 2.55 -19.07 0.35
N ASN A 54 2.19 -19.05 1.64
CA ASN A 54 1.13 -18.19 2.17
C ASN A 54 1.56 -16.72 2.21
N LEU A 55 2.85 -16.44 2.37
CA LEU A 55 3.40 -15.08 2.21
C LEU A 55 3.21 -14.57 0.78
N PHE A 56 3.53 -15.39 -0.24
CA PHE A 56 3.30 -15.01 -1.63
C PHE A 56 1.81 -14.83 -1.94
N LYS A 57 0.94 -15.72 -1.43
CA LYS A 57 -0.52 -15.57 -1.56
C LYS A 57 -1.02 -14.28 -0.91
N SER A 58 -0.53 -13.95 0.28
CA SER A 58 -0.85 -12.71 1.00
C SER A 58 -0.52 -11.48 0.15
N ILE A 59 0.67 -11.46 -0.46
CA ILE A 59 1.12 -10.36 -1.32
C ILE A 59 0.24 -10.26 -2.57
N THR A 60 0.03 -11.35 -3.30
CA THR A 60 -0.76 -11.33 -4.55
C THR A 60 -2.22 -10.96 -4.31
N GLN A 61 -2.83 -11.51 -3.27
CA GLN A 61 -4.20 -11.15 -2.88
C GLN A 61 -4.30 -9.69 -2.42
N THR A 62 -3.32 -9.19 -1.67
CA THR A 62 -3.27 -7.78 -1.29
C THR A 62 -3.30 -6.87 -2.51
N PHE A 63 -2.44 -7.11 -3.51
CA PHE A 63 -2.44 -6.30 -4.73
C PHE A 63 -3.74 -6.41 -5.51
N SER A 64 -4.27 -7.63 -5.65
CA SER A 64 -5.49 -7.85 -6.42
C SER A 64 -6.72 -7.23 -5.74
N LEU A 65 -6.82 -7.29 -4.40
CA LEU A 65 -7.88 -6.64 -3.64
C LEU A 65 -7.78 -5.12 -3.70
N ARG A 66 -6.57 -4.56 -3.64
CA ARG A 66 -6.35 -3.11 -3.84
C ARG A 66 -6.84 -2.68 -5.22
N LEU A 67 -6.52 -3.44 -6.27
CA LEU A 67 -6.98 -3.14 -7.63
C LEU A 67 -8.50 -3.21 -7.77
N PHE A 68 -9.13 -4.18 -7.10
CA PHE A 68 -10.58 -4.34 -7.06
C PHE A 68 -11.28 -3.18 -6.33
N LEU A 69 -10.71 -2.73 -5.21
CA LEU A 69 -11.31 -1.70 -4.36
C LEU A 69 -11.03 -0.26 -4.81
N ILE A 70 -10.03 -0.01 -5.67
CA ILE A 70 -9.76 1.36 -6.14
C ILE A 70 -10.98 1.89 -6.91
N GLN A 71 -11.58 2.96 -6.39
CA GLN A 71 -12.64 3.68 -7.06
C GLN A 71 -12.05 4.58 -8.14
N ARG A 72 -12.36 4.27 -9.40
CA ARG A 72 -11.87 4.99 -10.59
C ARG A 72 -12.84 6.06 -11.10
N GLU A 73 -13.96 6.25 -10.41
CA GLU A 73 -14.98 7.21 -10.83
C GLU A 73 -14.38 8.62 -10.91
N TYR A 74 -14.34 9.15 -12.14
CA TYR A 74 -14.02 10.53 -12.43
C TYR A 74 -15.24 11.35 -12.04
N SER A 75 -15.06 12.43 -11.29
CA SER A 75 -16.16 13.39 -11.12
C SER A 75 -16.51 13.90 -12.50
N GLU A 76 -17.72 13.60 -12.99
CA GLU A 76 -18.26 14.29 -14.14
C GLU A 76 -18.21 15.79 -13.84
N THR A 77 -17.44 16.51 -14.65
CA THR A 77 -17.38 17.96 -14.59
C THR A 77 -18.70 18.49 -15.12
N VAL A 78 -19.48 19.16 -14.27
CA VAL A 78 -20.54 20.07 -14.73
C VAL A 78 -19.87 21.05 -15.69
N SER A 79 -20.15 20.90 -16.98
CA SER A 79 -19.64 21.74 -18.03
C SER A 79 -20.22 23.14 -17.86
N THR A 80 -19.41 24.09 -17.40
CA THR A 80 -19.64 25.49 -17.66
C THR A 80 -18.29 26.17 -17.87
N SER A 81 -18.12 26.76 -19.06
CA SER A 81 -17.08 27.70 -19.51
C SER A 81 -15.62 27.20 -19.68
N GLU A 82 -15.27 26.97 -20.95
CA GLU A 82 -14.10 27.51 -21.69
C GLU A 82 -12.64 27.33 -21.23
N GLN A 83 -12.29 26.61 -20.16
CA GLN A 83 -10.88 26.28 -19.92
C GLN A 83 -10.66 24.82 -19.53
N GLY A 84 -10.07 24.07 -20.46
CA GLY A 84 -9.23 22.89 -20.24
C GLY A 84 -9.85 21.76 -19.39
N ASN A 85 -10.08 20.61 -20.02
CA ASN A 85 -10.51 19.37 -19.35
C ASN A 85 -9.52 18.92 -18.27
N THR A 86 -9.56 19.54 -17.10
CA THR A 86 -8.84 19.09 -15.91
C THR A 86 -9.70 18.02 -15.27
N LYS A 87 -9.26 16.76 -15.38
CA LYS A 87 -9.87 15.62 -14.68
C LYS A 87 -9.77 15.86 -13.18
N ARG A 88 -10.72 16.57 -12.60
CA ARG A 88 -10.78 16.84 -11.16
C ARG A 88 -11.29 15.59 -10.50
N TYR A 89 -10.39 14.81 -9.89
CA TYR A 89 -10.78 13.63 -9.10
C TYR A 89 -11.64 14.04 -7.91
N ASN A 90 -12.66 13.24 -7.61
CA ASN A 90 -13.53 13.49 -6.47
C ASN A 90 -12.68 13.41 -5.19
N PRO A 91 -12.63 14.47 -4.35
CA PRO A 91 -11.83 14.47 -3.13
C PRO A 91 -12.22 13.34 -2.15
N ILE A 92 -13.46 12.83 -2.24
CA ILE A 92 -13.95 11.70 -1.45
C ILE A 92 -13.27 10.40 -1.92
N ASN A 93 -13.32 10.11 -3.23
CA ASN A 93 -12.69 8.92 -3.84
C ASN A 93 -11.18 8.94 -3.63
N LYS A 94 -10.55 10.13 -3.65
CA LYS A 94 -9.12 10.29 -3.34
C LYS A 94 -8.79 9.85 -1.91
N GLN A 95 -9.63 10.20 -0.94
CA GLN A 95 -9.43 9.82 0.46
C GLN A 95 -9.69 8.34 0.69
N PHE A 96 -10.71 7.78 0.05
CA PHE A 96 -10.98 6.35 0.06
C PHE A 96 -9.82 5.55 -0.55
N ASN A 97 -9.39 5.89 -1.77
CA ASN A 97 -8.27 5.23 -2.45
C ASN A 97 -6.97 5.30 -1.66
N LYS A 98 -6.72 6.40 -0.93
CA LYS A 98 -5.56 6.50 -0.03
C LYS A 98 -5.60 5.50 1.13
N ALA A 99 -6.79 5.17 1.63
CA ALA A 99 -6.96 4.11 2.62
C ALA A 99 -6.79 2.72 1.98
N ILE A 100 -7.36 2.50 0.79
CA ILE A 100 -7.23 1.25 0.04
C ILE A 100 -5.77 0.90 -0.27
N GLN A 101 -4.93 1.88 -0.61
CA GLN A 101 -3.49 1.65 -0.84
C GLN A 101 -2.75 1.02 0.35
N LYS A 102 -3.30 1.15 1.57
CA LYS A 102 -2.73 0.62 2.81
C LYS A 102 -3.38 -0.70 3.25
N VAL A 103 -4.33 -1.24 2.47
CA VAL A 103 -4.97 -2.53 2.76
C VAL A 103 -3.95 -3.64 2.71
N VAL A 104 -4.06 -4.60 3.62
CA VAL A 104 -3.19 -5.78 3.69
C VAL A 104 -4.04 -7.02 3.91
N VAL A 105 -3.75 -8.07 3.15
CA VAL A 105 -4.25 -9.42 3.39
C VAL A 105 -3.10 -10.24 3.95
N ASP A 106 -3.27 -10.79 5.15
CA ASP A 106 -2.35 -11.72 5.80
C ASP A 106 -2.99 -13.11 5.87
N ILE A 107 -2.50 -14.01 5.02
CA ILE A 107 -2.91 -15.41 4.97
C ILE A 107 -1.88 -16.22 5.75
N ARG A 108 -2.39 -16.98 6.73
CA ARG A 108 -1.63 -17.95 7.52
C ARG A 108 -2.33 -19.29 7.47
N GLU A 109 -1.62 -20.35 7.85
CA GLU A 109 -2.14 -21.73 7.79
C GLU A 109 -3.44 -21.94 8.61
N GLU A 110 -3.65 -21.22 9.70
CA GLU A 110 -4.86 -21.34 10.54
C GLU A 110 -5.91 -20.24 10.30
N SER A 111 -5.46 -19.08 9.79
CA SER A 111 -6.32 -17.91 9.69
C SER A 111 -5.93 -16.99 8.53
N THR A 112 -6.93 -16.38 7.89
CA THR A 112 -6.76 -15.33 6.89
C THR A 112 -7.32 -14.02 7.43
N THR A 113 -6.50 -12.98 7.56
CA THR A 113 -6.92 -11.68 8.06
C THR A 113 -6.78 -10.62 6.98
N LEU A 114 -7.88 -9.96 6.64
CA LEU A 114 -7.86 -8.76 5.81
C LEU A 114 -7.99 -7.53 6.71
N ILE A 115 -7.06 -6.59 6.55
CA ILE A 115 -6.96 -5.34 7.31
C ILE A 115 -7.18 -4.17 6.35
N ILE A 116 -8.21 -3.37 6.63
CA ILE A 116 -8.55 -2.17 5.87
C ILE A 116 -8.50 -0.94 6.78
N PRO A 117 -7.56 -0.01 6.57
CA PRO A 117 -7.53 1.23 7.34
C PRO A 117 -8.79 2.08 7.13
N VAL A 118 -9.31 2.64 8.21
CA VAL A 118 -10.50 3.49 8.20
C VAL A 118 -10.17 4.80 7.47
N PRO A 119 -10.93 5.17 6.42
CA PRO A 119 -10.73 6.44 5.72
C PRO A 119 -10.97 7.64 6.64
N LYS A 120 -10.32 8.78 6.34
CA LYS A 120 -10.41 9.98 7.19
C LYS A 120 -11.73 10.74 7.07
N SER A 121 -12.43 10.65 5.94
CA SER A 121 -13.70 11.35 5.74
C SER A 121 -14.90 10.45 6.00
N GLN A 122 -15.97 11.02 6.57
CA GLN A 122 -17.23 10.31 6.81
C GLN A 122 -17.81 9.71 5.52
N GLN A 123 -17.68 10.41 4.39
CA GLN A 123 -18.17 9.93 3.10
C GLN A 123 -17.36 8.72 2.60
N ALA A 124 -16.04 8.71 2.77
CA ALA A 124 -15.22 7.54 2.44
C ALA A 124 -15.46 6.38 3.41
N ILE A 125 -15.82 6.65 4.68
CA ILE A 125 -16.27 5.62 5.62
C ILE A 125 -17.59 5.00 5.18
N ARG A 126 -18.55 5.80 4.68
CA ARG A 126 -19.82 5.29 4.14
C ARG A 126 -19.57 4.36 2.96
N ILE A 127 -18.74 4.78 2.02
CA ILE A 127 -18.31 3.94 0.89
C ILE A 127 -17.73 2.60 1.38
N LEU A 128 -16.87 2.62 2.39
CA LEU A 128 -16.31 1.37 2.95
C LEU A 128 -17.40 0.46 3.51
N LYS A 129 -18.36 1.02 4.25
CA LYS A 129 -19.49 0.26 4.82
C LYS A 129 -20.40 -0.32 3.74
N ASP A 130 -20.67 0.44 2.69
CA ASP A 130 -21.50 -0.01 1.57
C ASP A 130 -20.83 -1.19 0.83
N LEU A 131 -19.49 -1.21 0.80
CA LEU A 131 -18.70 -2.27 0.18
C LEU A 131 -18.38 -3.45 1.10
N GLU A 132 -18.74 -3.43 2.39
CA GLU A 132 -18.37 -4.50 3.35
C GLU A 132 -18.82 -5.88 2.88
N THR A 133 -20.07 -6.01 2.41
CA THR A 133 -20.62 -7.27 1.92
C THR A 133 -19.86 -7.77 0.70
N ILE A 134 -19.58 -6.89 -0.27
CA ILE A 134 -18.86 -7.22 -1.49
C ILE A 134 -17.41 -7.64 -1.17
N ILE A 135 -16.76 -6.95 -0.23
CA ILE A 135 -15.42 -7.30 0.25
C ILE A 135 -15.43 -8.68 0.90
N SER A 136 -16.44 -8.95 1.74
CA SER A 136 -16.60 -10.23 2.43
C SER A 136 -16.82 -11.38 1.45
N GLU A 137 -17.59 -11.16 0.39
CA GLU A 137 -17.81 -12.16 -0.67
C GLU A 137 -16.54 -12.40 -1.47
N GLU A 138 -15.83 -11.34 -1.88
CA GLU A 138 -14.60 -11.44 -2.67
C GLU A 138 -13.48 -12.17 -1.91
N ILE A 139 -13.28 -11.83 -0.63
CA ILE A 139 -12.26 -12.49 0.20
C ILE A 139 -12.62 -13.97 0.48
N SER A 140 -13.91 -14.27 0.66
CA SER A 140 -14.40 -15.64 0.88
C SER A 140 -14.29 -16.50 -0.37
N SER A 141 -14.64 -15.94 -1.53
CA SER A 141 -14.56 -16.60 -2.83
C SER A 141 -13.11 -17.00 -3.18
N ARG A 142 -12.15 -16.12 -2.87
CA ARG A 142 -10.72 -16.37 -3.11
C ARG A 142 -10.07 -17.31 -2.11
N ASN A 143 -10.68 -17.50 -0.96
CA ASN A 143 -10.16 -18.32 0.14
C ASN A 143 -11.21 -19.35 0.59
N PRO A 144 -11.56 -20.32 -0.27
CA PRO A 144 -12.64 -21.28 -0.01
C PRO A 144 -12.36 -22.18 1.20
N ASP A 145 -11.09 -22.34 1.59
CA ASP A 145 -10.66 -23.14 2.74
C ASP A 145 -10.88 -22.42 4.09
N TYR A 146 -11.48 -21.22 4.09
CA TYR A 146 -11.71 -20.43 5.30
C TYR A 146 -13.19 -20.06 5.46
N TYR A 147 -13.61 -19.85 6.71
CA TYR A 147 -14.89 -19.25 7.09
C TYR A 147 -14.64 -17.84 7.62
N PHE A 148 -15.19 -16.83 6.94
CA PHE A 148 -15.05 -15.44 7.35
C PHE A 148 -16.13 -15.04 8.34
N SER A 149 -15.71 -14.41 9.44
CA SER A 149 -16.60 -13.75 10.38
C SER A 149 -17.11 -12.44 9.82
N ARG A 150 -18.09 -11.84 10.51
CA ARG A 150 -18.50 -10.46 10.22
C ARG A 150 -17.29 -9.51 10.40
N PRO A 151 -17.21 -8.44 9.58
CA PRO A 151 -16.18 -7.43 9.75
C PRO A 151 -16.26 -6.78 11.12
N GLU A 152 -15.10 -6.61 11.75
CA GLU A 152 -14.98 -6.00 13.07
C GLU A 152 -14.08 -4.77 12.98
N ARG A 153 -14.55 -3.63 13.49
CA ARG A 153 -13.73 -2.43 13.58
C ARG A 153 -12.93 -2.43 14.88
N LYS A 154 -11.61 -2.43 14.80
CA LYS A 154 -10.71 -2.25 15.96
C LYS A 154 -9.91 -0.97 15.78
N GLY A 155 -10.33 0.08 16.48
CA GLY A 155 -9.69 1.39 16.45
C GLY A 155 -9.73 2.04 15.06
N MET A 156 -8.56 2.12 14.43
CA MET A 156 -8.34 2.78 13.12
C MET A 156 -8.44 1.82 11.93
N ASP A 157 -8.69 0.54 12.14
CA ASP A 157 -8.76 -0.46 11.06
C ASP A 157 -10.03 -1.33 11.16
N PHE A 158 -10.48 -1.81 10.00
CA PHE A 158 -11.49 -2.86 9.83
C PHE A 158 -10.81 -4.20 9.57
N TYR A 159 -11.25 -5.22 10.29
CA TYR A 159 -10.73 -6.57 10.23
C TYR A 159 -11.78 -7.53 9.68
N PHE A 160 -11.40 -8.30 8.68
CA PHE A 160 -12.16 -9.45 8.21
C PHE A 160 -11.34 -10.68 8.55
N ILE A 161 -11.82 -11.50 9.47
CA ILE A 161 -11.08 -12.64 10.02
C ILE A 161 -11.71 -13.93 9.48
N GLY A 162 -10.92 -14.67 8.70
CA GLY A 162 -11.21 -16.01 8.21
C GLY A 162 -10.53 -17.06 9.07
N THR A 163 -11.27 -18.04 9.57
CA THR A 163 -10.70 -19.22 10.27
C THR A 163 -10.73 -20.42 9.33
N ARG A 164 -9.68 -21.24 9.31
CA ARG A 164 -9.64 -22.41 8.43
C ARG A 164 -10.79 -23.38 8.72
N ARG A 165 -11.37 -23.94 7.66
CA ARG A 165 -12.37 -25.01 7.77
C ARG A 165 -11.68 -26.25 8.33
N LYS A 166 -12.17 -26.76 9.46
CA LYS A 166 -11.73 -28.05 10.02
C LYS A 166 -12.31 -29.21 9.24
#